data_AF-A0A967MP04-F1
#
_entry.id   AF-A0A967MP04-F1
#
_cell.length_a   1.000
_cell.length_b   1.000
_cell.length_c   1.000
_cell.angle_alpha   90.00
_cell.angle_beta   90.00
_cell.angle_gamma   90.00
#
_symmetry.space_group_name_H-M   'P 1'
#
loop_
_entity.id
_entity.type
_entity.pdbx_description
1 polymer ?
#
loop_
_entity_poly.entity_id
_entity_poly.type
_entity_poly.pdbx_seq_one_letter_code
_entity_poly.pdbx_strand_id
1 'polypeptide(L)'
;HIRYAGLLEPESSIAAVQEMIADAAGSNGSVHIVHIGSSGLQQIPVLLEMIDAAHEEGVDVTTEVYPYTAASTGIRAAIFDPGWRERLGGDYGDIEWIATG
;
A
#
# COMPACT_ATOMS: atom_id res chain seq x y z
N HIS A 1 -5.95 -5.69 -1.63
CA HIS A 1 -4.51 -5.38 -1.74
C HIS A 1 -4.39 -4.31 -2.81
N ILE A 2 -3.55 -3.30 -2.59
CA ILE A 2 -3.27 -2.29 -3.62
C ILE A 2 -2.37 -2.90 -4.70
N ARG A 3 -2.47 -2.39 -5.92
CA ARG A 3 -1.75 -2.91 -7.08
C ARG A 3 -0.24 -2.69 -6.99
N TYR A 4 0.18 -1.54 -6.45
CA TYR A 4 1.58 -1.15 -6.30
C TYR A 4 1.87 -0.73 -4.88
N ALA A 5 2.95 -1.24 -4.30
CA ALA A 5 3.55 -0.71 -3.08
C ALA A 5 4.88 -0.04 -3.47
N GLY A 6 4.96 1.28 -3.37
CA GLY A 6 6.12 2.02 -3.84
C GLY A 6 6.04 3.52 -3.63
N LEU A 7 7.20 4.18 -3.61
CA LEU A 7 7.35 5.62 -3.42
C LEU A 7 7.41 6.39 -4.74
N LEU A 8 7.63 5.71 -5.87
CA LEU A 8 7.93 6.33 -7.16
C LEU A 8 6.75 6.19 -8.13
N GLU A 9 6.41 7.30 -8.79
CA GLU A 9 5.46 7.30 -9.91
C GLU A 9 6.05 6.61 -11.15
N PRO A 10 5.21 5.96 -11.99
CA PRO A 10 3.74 5.88 -11.89
C PRO A 10 3.21 4.74 -11.01
N GLU A 11 4.09 3.92 -10.44
CA GLU A 11 3.75 2.70 -9.68
C GLU A 11 3.87 2.95 -8.17
N SER A 12 3.29 4.05 -7.69
CA SER A 12 3.30 4.43 -6.28
C SER A 12 2.10 3.89 -5.51
N SER A 13 2.19 3.87 -4.19
CA SER A 13 1.07 3.53 -3.33
C SER A 13 -0.05 4.58 -3.42
N ILE A 14 0.29 5.85 -3.67
CA ILE A 14 -0.68 6.92 -3.96
C ILE A 14 -1.47 6.61 -5.23
N ALA A 15 -0.79 6.28 -6.33
CA ALA A 15 -1.44 5.93 -7.58
C ALA A 15 -2.36 4.71 -7.43
N ALA A 16 -1.90 3.69 -6.69
CA ALA A 16 -2.68 2.48 -6.46
C ALA A 16 -3.91 2.70 -5.55
N VAL A 17 -3.80 3.54 -4.51
CA VAL A 17 -4.96 3.90 -3.67
C VAL A 17 -5.94 4.78 -4.44
N GLN A 18 -5.45 5.71 -5.26
CA GLN A 18 -6.29 6.52 -6.14
C GLN A 18 -7.08 5.64 -7.11
N GLU A 19 -6.46 4.63 -7.73
CA GLU A 19 -7.12 3.65 -8.60
C GLU A 19 -8.28 2.97 -7.86
N MET A 20 -8.04 2.46 -6.65
CA MET A 20 -9.07 1.77 -5.87
C MET A 20 -10.23 2.67 -5.43
N ILE A 21 -9.95 3.93 -5.05
CA ILE A 21 -10.99 4.91 -4.73
C ILE A 21 -11.81 5.25 -5.99
N ALA A 22 -11.15 5.45 -7.14
CA ALA A 22 -11.82 5.75 -8.39
C ALA A 22 -12.72 4.60 -8.85
N ASP A 23 -12.27 3.35 -8.70
CA ASP A 23 -13.06 2.15 -8.99
C ASP A 23 -14.30 2.05 -8.09
N ALA A 24 -14.16 2.30 -6.79
CA ALA A 24 -15.28 2.30 -5.85
C ALA A 24 -16.31 3.38 -6.20
N ALA A 25 -15.85 4.62 -6.44
CA ALA A 25 -16.70 5.74 -6.83
C ALA A 25 -17.41 5.50 -8.17
N GLY A 26 -16.70 5.00 -9.18
CA GLY A 26 -17.24 4.78 -10.53
C GLY A 26 -18.20 3.59 -10.63
N SER A 27 -18.04 2.59 -9.75
CA SER A 27 -18.91 1.40 -9.71
C SER A 27 -20.05 1.50 -8.70
N ASN A 28 -20.04 2.50 -7.82
CA ASN A 28 -20.91 2.57 -6.64
C ASN A 28 -20.78 1.31 -5.74
N GLY A 29 -19.58 0.73 -5.72
CA GLY A 29 -19.22 -0.41 -4.90
C GLY A 29 -18.39 -0.02 -3.67
N SER A 30 -18.21 -0.96 -2.75
CA SER A 30 -17.39 -0.79 -1.56
C SER A 30 -15.98 -1.33 -1.77
N VAL A 31 -14.98 -0.70 -1.17
CA VAL A 31 -13.59 -1.19 -1.20
C VAL A 31 -12.94 -1.16 0.18
N HIS A 32 -12.22 -2.25 0.50
CA HIS A 32 -11.38 -2.31 1.69
C HIS A 32 -9.90 -2.41 1.30
N ILE A 33 -9.13 -1.38 1.65
CA ILE A 33 -7.69 -1.30 1.40
C ILE A 33 -6.96 -1.95 2.58
N VAL A 34 -6.47 -3.17 2.38
CA VAL A 34 -5.72 -3.91 3.39
C VAL A 34 -4.31 -3.34 3.60
N HIS A 35 -3.81 -3.51 4.83
CA HIS A 35 -2.48 -3.24 5.36
C HIS A 35 -1.85 -1.95 4.87
N ILE A 36 -2.54 -0.83 5.09
CA ILE A 36 -2.07 0.50 4.66
C ILE A 36 -0.73 0.87 5.29
N GLY A 37 -0.46 0.43 6.52
CA GLY A 37 0.85 0.60 7.16
C GLY A 37 1.97 -0.16 6.45
N SER A 38 1.61 -1.30 5.86
CA SER A 38 2.44 -2.18 5.01
C SER A 38 2.78 -1.60 3.65
N SER A 39 1.71 -1.32 2.92
CA SER A 39 1.78 -0.98 1.51
C SER A 39 1.98 0.52 1.28
N GLY A 40 1.66 1.37 2.26
CA GLY A 40 1.75 2.82 2.15
C GLY A 40 3.14 3.40 2.39
N LEU A 41 4.07 2.64 2.98
CA LEU A 41 5.45 3.09 3.25
C LEU A 41 5.47 4.47 3.94
N GLN A 42 6.27 5.41 3.43
CA GLN A 42 6.37 6.77 3.94
C GLN A 42 5.17 7.65 3.54
N GLN A 43 4.28 7.16 2.68
CA GLN A 43 3.14 7.92 2.12
C GLN A 43 1.86 7.79 2.95
N ILE A 44 1.86 6.99 4.03
CA ILE A 44 0.67 6.72 4.86
C ILE A 44 -0.13 7.99 5.22
N PRO A 45 0.47 9.11 5.66
CA PRO A 45 -0.32 10.31 5.98
C PRO A 45 -1.17 10.78 4.80
N VAL A 46 -0.59 10.86 3.60
CA VAL A 46 -1.31 11.27 2.38
C VAL A 46 -2.37 10.26 1.99
N LEU A 47 -2.08 8.96 2.14
CA LEU A 47 -3.06 7.91 1.80
C LEU A 47 -4.28 7.95 2.74
N LEU A 48 -4.08 8.24 4.02
CA LEU A 48 -5.18 8.41 4.97
C LEU A 48 -6.00 9.66 4.65
N GLU A 49 -5.36 10.78 4.31
CA GLU A 49 -6.07 11.98 3.84
C GLU A 49 -6.93 11.71 2.59
N MET A 50 -6.42 10.91 1.64
CA MET A 50 -7.19 10.50 0.45
C MET A 50 -8.40 9.65 0.80
N ILE A 51 -8.25 8.70 1.73
CA ILE A 51 -9.33 7.82 2.18
C ILE A 51 -10.40 8.62 2.92
N ASP A 52 -9.99 9.51 3.83
CA ASP A 52 -10.90 10.37 4.59
C ASP A 52 -11.68 11.29 3.65
N ALA A 53 -11.01 11.95 2.69
CA ALA A 53 -11.67 12.81 1.71
C ALA A 53 -12.67 12.04 0.83
N ALA A 54 -12.33 10.82 0.40
CA ALA A 54 -13.24 9.98 -0.37
C ALA A 54 -14.48 9.57 0.45
N HIS A 55 -14.29 9.29 1.74
CA HIS A 55 -15.38 8.95 2.65
C HIS A 55 -16.30 10.15 2.90
N GLU A 56 -15.77 11.38 3.01
CA GLU A 56 -16.55 12.62 3.11
C GLU A 56 -17.42 12.88 1.85
N GLU A 57 -16.94 12.47 0.67
CA GLU A 57 -17.68 12.51 -0.60
C GLU A 57 -18.65 11.33 -0.80
N GLY A 58 -18.78 10.45 0.20
CA GLY A 58 -19.74 9.34 0.20
C GLY A 58 -19.26 8.07 -0.51
N VAL A 59 -17.96 7.95 -0.82
CA VAL A 59 -17.38 6.70 -1.33
C VAL A 59 -17.21 5.72 -0.17
N ASP A 60 -17.72 4.49 -0.30
CA ASP A 60 -17.58 3.43 0.70
C ASP A 60 -16.18 2.79 0.63
N VAL A 61 -15.21 3.48 1.22
CA VAL A 61 -13.82 3.05 1.34
C VAL A 61 -13.41 2.90 2.79
N THR A 62 -12.77 1.79 3.12
CA THR A 62 -12.22 1.53 4.46
C THR A 62 -10.79 1.01 4.36
N THR A 63 -10.07 1.03 5.48
CA THR A 63 -8.71 0.46 5.57
C THR A 63 -8.43 -0.14 6.94
N GLU A 64 -7.27 -0.78 7.09
CA GLU A 64 -6.81 -1.38 8.33
C GLU A 64 -5.30 -1.25 8.50
N VAL A 65 -4.84 -1.38 9.74
CA VAL A 65 -3.44 -1.47 10.09
C VAL A 65 -3.24 -2.46 11.23
N TYR A 66 -2.20 -3.27 11.14
CA TYR A 66 -1.71 -4.07 12.25
C TYR A 66 -0.72 -3.29 13.11
N PRO A 67 -0.65 -3.55 14.43
CA PRO A 67 0.17 -2.77 15.36
C PRO A 67 1.65 -3.19 15.35
N TYR A 68 2.24 -3.35 14.17
CA TYR A 68 3.65 -3.69 13.98
C TYR A 68 4.30 -2.74 12.99
N THR A 69 5.60 -2.50 13.15
CA THR A 69 6.38 -1.58 12.31
C THR A 69 6.98 -2.25 11.07
N ALA A 70 6.78 -3.57 10.89
CA ALA A 70 7.38 -4.35 9.82
C ALA A 70 6.33 -5.18 9.07
N ALA A 71 6.50 -5.26 7.76
CA ALA A 71 5.73 -6.14 6.89
C ALA A 71 6.26 -7.58 6.96
N SER A 72 5.44 -8.56 6.55
CA SER A 72 5.88 -9.94 6.34
C SER A 72 5.30 -10.49 5.04
N THR A 73 6.16 -11.06 4.20
CA THR A 73 5.80 -11.70 2.92
C THR A 73 6.88 -12.70 2.51
N GLY A 74 6.62 -13.49 1.46
CA GLY A 74 7.64 -14.39 0.92
C GLY A 74 8.76 -13.62 0.21
N ILE A 75 10.01 -14.06 0.35
CA ILE A 75 11.17 -13.42 -0.32
C ILE A 75 11.10 -13.45 -1.86
N ARG A 76 10.24 -14.31 -2.42
CA ARG A 76 9.97 -14.40 -3.87
C ARG A 76 8.74 -13.59 -4.31
N ALA A 77 8.17 -12.78 -3.43
CA ALA A 77 7.06 -11.91 -3.79
C ALA A 77 7.53 -10.83 -4.79
N ALA A 78 6.64 -10.43 -5.70
CA ALA A 78 6.93 -9.44 -6.74
C ALA A 78 7.36 -8.07 -6.17
N ILE A 79 7.07 -7.79 -4.90
CA ILE A 79 7.56 -6.60 -4.21
C ILE A 79 9.10 -6.54 -4.12
N PHE A 80 9.79 -7.67 -4.32
CA PHE A 80 11.27 -7.76 -4.35
C PHE A 80 11.84 -7.96 -5.77
N ASP A 81 11.04 -7.79 -6.82
CA ASP A 81 11.52 -7.83 -8.20
C ASP A 81 12.58 -6.72 -8.47
N PRO A 82 13.39 -6.84 -9.54
CA PRO A 82 14.45 -5.87 -9.83
C PRO A 82 13.96 -4.41 -9.77
N GLY A 83 14.72 -3.54 -9.08
CA GLY A 83 14.34 -2.14 -8.82
C GLY A 83 13.56 -1.92 -7.51
N TRP A 84 13.39 -2.97 -6.68
CA TRP A 84 12.66 -2.85 -5.41
C TRP A 84 13.28 -1.85 -4.43
N ARG A 85 14.61 -1.72 -4.39
CA ARG A 85 15.29 -0.82 -3.44
C ARG A 85 14.91 0.63 -3.69
N GLU A 86 14.92 1.02 -4.95
CA GLU A 86 14.53 2.34 -5.41
C GLU A 86 13.02 2.54 -5.22
N ARG A 87 12.19 1.55 -5.59
CA ARG A 87 10.73 1.63 -5.45
C ARG A 87 10.28 1.69 -3.99
N LEU A 88 10.88 0.92 -3.09
CA LEU A 88 10.50 0.87 -1.67
C LEU A 88 11.25 1.88 -0.81
N GLY A 89 12.36 2.44 -1.29
CA GLY A 89 13.23 3.32 -0.52
C GLY A 89 13.98 2.60 0.61
N GLY A 90 14.35 1.34 0.39
CA GLY A 90 15.05 0.49 1.36
C GLY A 90 16.21 -0.29 0.73
N ASP A 91 17.00 -0.97 1.55
CA ASP A 91 18.12 -1.81 1.12
C ASP A 91 18.11 -3.16 1.86
N TYR A 92 19.04 -4.06 1.54
CA TYR A 92 19.09 -5.41 2.13
C TYR A 92 19.12 -5.44 3.66
N GLY A 93 19.59 -4.37 4.31
CA GLY A 93 19.59 -4.24 5.77
C GLY A 93 18.19 -4.08 6.39
N ASP A 94 17.19 -3.72 5.58
CA ASP A 94 15.80 -3.57 6.01
C ASP A 94 14.99 -4.87 5.87
N ILE A 95 15.63 -5.96 5.43
CA ILE A 95 15.01 -7.28 5.24
C ILE A 95 15.56 -8.25 6.28
N GLU A 96 14.66 -8.86 7.05
CA GLU A 96 14.98 -9.98 7.92
C GLU A 96 14.50 -11.30 7.31
N TRP A 97 15.39 -12.30 7.28
CA TRP A 97 15.06 -13.66 6.88
C TRP A 97 15.07 -14.57 8.10
N ILE A 98 13.88 -15.02 8.53
CA ILE A 98 13.75 -15.93 9.66
C ILE A 98 14.20 -17.34 9.28
N ALA A 99 14.88 -18.02 10.21
CA ALA A 99 15.51 -19.31 9.95
C ALA A 99 14.55 -20.43 9.49
N THR A 100 13.27 -20.31 9.78
CA THR A 100 12.25 -21.34 9.46
C THR A 100 11.48 -21.12 8.18
N GLY A 101 11.74 -20.03 7.43
CA GLY A 101 11.17 -19.79 6.09
C GLY A 101 9.66 -19.94 5.98
#